data_AF-A0A968ZLV5-F1
#
_entry.id   AF-A0A968ZLV5-F1
#
_cell.length_a   1.000
_cell.length_b   1.000
_cell.length_c   1.000
_cell.angle_alpha   90.00
_cell.angle_beta   90.00
_cell.angle_gamma   90.00
#
_symmetry.space_group_name_H-M   'P 1'
#
loop_
_entity.id
_entity.type
_entity.pdbx_description
1 polymer ?
#
loop_
_entity_poly.entity_id
_entity_poly.type
_entity_poly.pdbx_seq_one_letter_code
_entity_poly.pdbx_strand_id
1 'polypeptide(L)'
;MNLASQDGEVRINLSLEGYPAQDFNLNVNTEPSKVRVVRLSESGQPDVQLKDSSELNQSGQPSPHELSPPTEILSDLKKGILFELESCAQEDDTLTCDVLLTDQRDNRELTVYVNNRHAKSRVIDVNATQTVPHHVYFGDRESRGYVTQPLVQDIPLKASLVFDKIQVQEDTVSLVEIGVYTQDDQFFSAQFKDVPITR
;
A
#
# COMPACT_ATOMS: atom_id res chain seq x y z
N MET A 1 -12.12 -47.45 -8.09
CA MET A 1 -12.03 -46.79 -6.78
C MET A 1 -12.33 -45.31 -7.06
N ASN A 2 -13.60 -44.93 -6.92
CA ASN A 2 -14.10 -43.61 -7.33
C ASN A 2 -14.15 -42.69 -6.12
N LEU A 3 -13.44 -41.56 -6.20
CA LEU A 3 -13.63 -40.41 -5.33
C LEU A 3 -14.91 -39.70 -5.77
N ALA A 4 -15.93 -39.71 -4.93
CA ALA A 4 -17.13 -38.91 -5.14
C ALA A 4 -16.82 -37.45 -4.80
N SER A 5 -16.96 -36.57 -5.78
CA SER A 5 -17.08 -35.12 -5.57
C SER A 5 -18.36 -34.87 -4.76
N GLN A 6 -18.24 -34.34 -3.54
CA GLN A 6 -19.39 -33.77 -2.83
C GLN A 6 -19.61 -32.36 -3.38
N ASP A 7 -20.57 -32.23 -4.30
CA ASP A 7 -20.97 -30.97 -4.91
C ASP A 7 -21.40 -29.95 -3.84
N GLY A 8 -20.77 -28.77 -3.85
CA GLY A 8 -21.31 -27.56 -3.22
C GLY A 8 -20.91 -27.30 -1.77
N GLU A 9 -19.83 -27.88 -1.24
CA GLU A 9 -19.30 -27.52 0.08
C GLU A 9 -18.03 -26.66 -0.07
N VAL A 10 -18.06 -25.44 0.47
CA VAL A 10 -16.93 -24.50 0.49
C VAL A 10 -16.37 -24.44 1.89
N ARG A 11 -15.08 -24.74 2.06
CA ARG A 11 -14.38 -24.56 3.34
C ARG A 11 -13.86 -23.13 3.44
N ILE A 12 -14.23 -22.44 4.50
CA ILE A 12 -13.81 -21.06 4.76
C ILE A 12 -12.91 -21.08 5.99
N ASN A 13 -11.72 -20.48 5.86
CA ASN A 13 -10.81 -20.23 6.96
C ASN A 13 -10.89 -18.74 7.32
N LEU A 14 -11.26 -18.43 8.55
CA LEU A 14 -11.23 -17.07 9.08
C LEU A 14 -10.12 -16.96 10.12
N SER A 15 -9.20 -16.01 9.91
CA SER A 15 -8.18 -15.62 10.88
C SER A 15 -8.25 -14.12 11.12
N LEU A 16 -8.17 -13.73 12.39
CA LEU A 16 -8.07 -12.35 12.83
C LEU A 16 -6.97 -12.30 13.89
N GLU A 17 -6.11 -11.28 13.82
CA GLU A 17 -5.02 -11.10 14.76
C GLU A 17 -5.56 -11.07 16.21
N GLY A 18 -4.98 -11.89 17.08
CA GLY A 18 -5.43 -12.06 18.47
C GLY A 18 -6.51 -13.13 18.70
N TYR A 19 -7.00 -13.82 17.68
CA TYR A 19 -8.00 -14.90 17.80
C TYR A 19 -7.52 -16.20 17.13
N PRO A 20 -7.92 -17.38 17.63
CA PRO A 20 -7.61 -18.65 16.97
C PRO A 20 -8.30 -18.73 15.60
N ALA A 21 -7.56 -19.19 14.60
CA ALA A 21 -8.12 -19.46 13.27
C ALA A 21 -9.24 -20.49 13.35
N GLN A 22 -10.31 -20.27 12.59
CA GLN A 22 -11.47 -21.16 12.58
C GLN A 22 -11.82 -21.58 11.17
N ASP A 23 -12.03 -22.88 11.02
CA ASP A 23 -12.54 -23.50 9.81
C ASP A 23 -14.02 -23.81 10.00
N PHE A 24 -14.83 -23.45 9.00
CA PHE A 24 -16.17 -24.00 8.90
C PHE A 24 -16.51 -24.29 7.44
N ASN A 25 -17.42 -25.24 7.26
CA ASN A 25 -17.91 -25.62 5.96
C ASN A 25 -19.23 -24.91 5.67
N LEU A 26 -19.30 -24.30 4.50
CA LEU A 26 -20.48 -23.67 3.98
C LEU A 26 -21.04 -24.51 2.83
N ASN A 27 -22.23 -25.07 3.02
CA ASN A 27 -22.97 -25.67 1.91
C ASN A 27 -23.60 -24.56 1.06
N VAL A 28 -23.09 -24.37 -0.15
CA VAL A 28 -23.54 -23.37 -1.13
C VAL A 28 -24.67 -23.86 -2.03
N ASN A 29 -25.13 -25.11 -1.89
CA ASN A 29 -26.32 -25.62 -2.58
C ASN A 29 -27.62 -25.10 -1.92
N THR A 30 -27.74 -23.78 -1.75
CA THR A 30 -28.94 -23.15 -1.21
C THR A 30 -29.54 -22.08 -2.12
N GLU A 31 -30.85 -21.93 -1.97
CA GLU A 31 -31.75 -21.06 -2.73
C GLU A 31 -31.13 -19.67 -3.01
N PRO A 32 -31.12 -19.19 -4.26
CA PRO A 32 -30.44 -17.95 -4.68
C PRO A 32 -30.99 -16.67 -4.03
N SER A 33 -32.10 -16.76 -3.29
CA SER A 33 -32.76 -15.65 -2.60
C SER A 33 -32.36 -15.48 -1.12
N LYS A 34 -31.47 -16.33 -0.58
CA LYS A 34 -31.07 -16.31 0.83
C LYS A 34 -29.62 -15.87 1.01
N VAL A 35 -29.40 -14.90 1.90
CA VAL A 35 -28.08 -14.43 2.31
C VAL A 35 -27.75 -15.05 3.67
N ARG A 36 -26.56 -15.62 3.80
CA ARG A 36 -26.04 -16.12 5.08
C ARG A 36 -25.08 -15.09 5.64
N VAL A 37 -25.41 -14.54 6.80
CA VAL A 37 -24.52 -13.63 7.50
C VAL A 37 -23.80 -14.44 8.58
N VAL A 38 -22.48 -14.52 8.46
CA VAL A 38 -21.61 -15.15 9.46
C VAL A 38 -21.02 -14.02 10.31
N ARG A 39 -21.24 -14.06 11.63
CA ARG A 39 -20.63 -13.13 12.57
C ARG A 39 -19.88 -13.93 13.63
N LEU A 40 -18.74 -13.42 14.06
CA LEU A 40 -18.06 -13.96 15.24
C LEU A 40 -18.67 -13.29 16.47
N SER A 41 -19.09 -14.10 17.44
CA SER A 41 -19.46 -13.62 18.76
C SER A 41 -18.20 -13.22 19.56
N GLU A 42 -18.37 -12.51 20.67
CA GLU A 42 -17.26 -12.15 21.58
C GLU A 42 -16.51 -13.36 22.15
N SER A 43 -17.13 -14.55 22.17
CA SER A 43 -16.47 -15.80 22.55
C SER A 43 -15.67 -16.44 21.40
N GLY A 44 -15.65 -15.80 20.24
CA GLY A 44 -15.03 -16.29 19.01
C GLY A 44 -15.89 -17.33 18.27
N GLN A 45 -17.05 -17.74 18.79
CA GLN A 45 -17.86 -18.75 18.09
C GLN A 45 -18.62 -18.12 16.90
N PRO A 46 -18.70 -18.81 15.76
CA PRO A 46 -19.43 -18.32 14.59
C PRO A 46 -20.95 -18.46 14.83
N ASP A 47 -21.66 -17.35 14.68
CA ASP A 47 -23.12 -17.30 14.59
C ASP A 47 -23.51 -17.14 13.11
N VAL A 48 -24.27 -18.11 12.59
CA VAL A 48 -24.69 -18.15 11.18
C VAL A 48 -26.19 -17.89 11.13
N GLN A 49 -26.57 -16.70 10.66
CA GLN A 49 -27.97 -16.34 10.48
C GLN A 49 -28.35 -16.41 9.00
N LEU A 50 -29.39 -17.19 8.70
CA LEU A 50 -30.05 -17.20 7.40
C LEU A 50 -31.03 -16.02 7.38
N LYS A 51 -30.83 -15.08 6.44
CA LYS A 51 -31.75 -13.97 6.21
C LYS A 51 -32.24 -14.00 4.78
N ASP A 52 -33.53 -13.76 4.61
CA ASP A 52 -34.08 -13.54 3.29
C ASP A 52 -33.55 -12.21 2.75
N SER A 53 -33.16 -12.20 1.48
CA SER A 53 -32.52 -11.04 0.82
C SER A 53 -33.35 -9.75 0.91
N SER A 54 -34.67 -9.87 1.10
CA SER A 54 -35.62 -8.76 1.26
C SER A 54 -35.61 -8.09 2.65
N GLU A 55 -35.05 -8.73 3.69
CA GLU A 55 -35.08 -8.21 5.07
C GLU A 55 -33.84 -7.38 5.46
N LEU A 56 -32.85 -7.26 4.57
CA LEU A 56 -31.61 -6.49 4.84
C LEU A 56 -31.79 -4.96 4.81
N ASN A 57 -33.01 -4.44 4.59
CA ASN A 57 -33.26 -3.02 4.32
C ASN A 57 -33.98 -2.22 5.43
N GLN A 58 -34.21 -2.75 6.64
CA GLN A 58 -35.06 -2.06 7.64
C GLN A 58 -34.55 -2.02 9.10
N SER A 59 -33.25 -1.88 9.34
CA SER A 59 -32.76 -1.55 10.69
C SER A 59 -31.78 -0.40 10.65
N GLY A 60 -32.29 0.81 10.90
CA GLY A 60 -31.56 1.96 11.44
C GLY A 60 -30.21 2.23 10.81
N GLN A 61 -30.21 2.87 9.64
CA GLN A 61 -29.02 3.40 9.00
C GLN A 61 -28.44 4.52 9.89
N PRO A 62 -27.31 4.34 10.61
CA PRO A 62 -26.52 5.50 10.99
C PRO A 62 -26.19 6.26 9.70
N SER A 63 -26.28 7.58 9.75
CA SER A 63 -25.91 8.47 8.65
C SER A 63 -24.67 7.92 7.94
N PRO A 64 -24.64 7.82 6.59
CA PRO A 64 -23.47 7.34 5.88
C PRO A 64 -22.34 8.31 6.18
N HIS A 65 -21.56 8.01 7.22
CA HIS A 65 -20.17 8.38 7.25
C HIS A 65 -19.61 7.71 6.02
N GLU A 66 -19.50 8.53 4.98
CA GLU A 66 -18.76 8.30 3.76
C GLU A 66 -17.50 7.56 4.17
N LEU A 67 -17.51 6.23 3.95
CA LEU A 67 -16.31 5.42 4.05
C LEU A 67 -15.43 6.01 2.96
N SER A 68 -14.52 6.91 3.35
CA SER A 68 -13.50 7.45 2.47
C SER A 68 -12.92 6.25 1.72
N PRO A 69 -12.90 6.29 0.38
CA PRO A 69 -12.44 5.16 -0.42
C PRO A 69 -11.09 4.68 0.13
N PRO A 70 -10.85 3.36 0.20
CA PRO A 70 -9.57 2.84 0.67
C PRO A 70 -8.47 3.54 -0.13
N THR A 71 -7.57 4.25 0.56
CA THR A 71 -6.39 4.83 -0.07
C THR A 71 -5.62 3.69 -0.73
N GLU A 72 -5.63 3.61 -2.06
CA GLU A 72 -4.83 2.63 -2.77
C GLU A 72 -3.36 2.94 -2.51
N ILE A 73 -2.69 2.06 -1.76
CA ILE A 73 -1.24 2.17 -1.54
C ILE A 73 -0.55 1.85 -2.85
N LEU A 74 0.18 2.82 -3.39
CA LEU A 74 0.95 2.63 -4.60
C LEU A 74 2.25 1.90 -4.24
N SER A 75 2.45 0.70 -4.79
CA SER A 75 3.62 -0.13 -4.51
C SER A 75 4.38 -0.54 -5.78
N ASP A 76 5.70 -0.62 -5.71
CA ASP A 76 6.56 -1.16 -6.77
C ASP A 76 7.63 -2.09 -6.16
N LEU A 77 7.78 -3.31 -6.69
CA LEU A 77 8.83 -4.25 -6.27
C LEU A 77 9.95 -4.24 -7.31
N LYS A 78 11.13 -3.76 -6.91
CA LYS A 78 12.30 -3.67 -7.78
C LYS A 78 13.51 -4.27 -7.09
N LYS A 79 14.10 -5.28 -7.74
CA LYS A 79 15.35 -5.90 -7.27
C LYS A 79 15.26 -6.30 -5.79
N GLY A 80 14.15 -6.93 -5.40
CA GLY A 80 13.93 -7.38 -4.03
C GLY A 80 13.70 -6.28 -2.98
N ILE A 81 13.64 -5.01 -3.37
CA ILE A 81 13.15 -3.93 -2.48
C ILE A 81 11.72 -3.60 -2.89
N LEU A 82 10.81 -3.71 -1.91
CA LEU A 82 9.46 -3.22 -2.01
C LEU A 82 9.46 -1.72 -1.66
N PHE A 83 8.92 -0.92 -2.57
CA PHE A 83 8.71 0.51 -2.40
C PHE A 83 7.22 0.75 -2.25
N GLU A 84 6.78 1.32 -1.14
CA GLU A 84 5.38 1.66 -0.90
C GLU A 84 5.28 3.17 -0.70
N LEU A 85 4.71 3.86 -1.69
CA LEU A 85 4.50 5.30 -1.61
C LEU A 85 3.28 5.56 -0.71
N GLU A 86 3.55 6.03 0.50
CA GLU A 86 2.51 6.26 1.52
C GLU A 86 1.70 7.52 1.20
N SER A 87 2.39 8.61 0.87
CA SER A 87 1.75 9.89 0.60
C SER A 87 2.67 10.83 -0.14
N CYS A 88 2.09 11.72 -0.95
CA CYS A 88 2.71 12.97 -1.32
C CYS A 88 1.84 14.12 -0.79
N ALA A 89 2.43 14.98 0.03
CA ALA A 89 1.75 16.12 0.65
C ALA A 89 2.42 17.42 0.21
N GLN A 90 1.62 18.38 -0.23
CA GLN A 90 2.09 19.71 -0.59
C GLN A 90 1.68 20.72 0.46
N GLU A 91 2.67 21.38 1.05
CA GLU A 91 2.51 22.53 1.93
C GLU A 91 3.22 23.72 1.28
N ASP A 92 2.49 24.80 1.01
CA ASP A 92 2.96 25.95 0.24
C ASP A 92 3.60 25.56 -1.11
N ASP A 93 4.89 25.84 -1.29
CA ASP A 93 5.68 25.50 -2.47
C ASP A 93 6.60 24.29 -2.27
N THR A 94 6.35 23.49 -1.22
CA THR A 94 7.09 22.28 -0.90
C THR A 94 6.20 21.05 -1.03
N LEU A 95 6.62 20.10 -1.88
CA LEU A 95 6.03 18.77 -1.97
C LEU A 95 6.92 17.79 -1.21
N THR A 96 6.35 17.03 -0.28
CA THR A 96 7.03 15.94 0.43
C THR A 96 6.38 14.62 0.07
N CYS A 97 7.17 13.69 -0.48
CA CYS A 97 6.73 12.34 -0.77
C CYS A 97 7.40 11.34 0.17
N ASP A 98 6.58 10.59 0.89
CA ASP A 98 6.98 9.58 1.87
C ASP A 98 6.86 8.18 1.27
N VAL A 99 7.95 7.40 1.38
CA VAL A 99 8.02 6.03 0.89
C VAL A 99 8.53 5.10 1.99
N LEU A 100 7.91 3.93 2.13
CA LEU A 100 8.47 2.82 2.89
C LEU A 100 9.30 1.94 1.97
N LEU A 101 10.50 1.61 2.44
CA LEU A 101 11.47 0.78 1.75
C LEU A 101 11.71 -0.48 2.57
N THR A 102 11.33 -1.63 2.01
CA THR A 102 11.48 -2.93 2.67
C THR A 102 12.32 -3.85 1.81
N ASP A 103 13.43 -4.35 2.36
CA ASP A 103 14.20 -5.39 1.68
C ASP A 103 13.59 -6.77 1.92
N GLN A 104 13.22 -7.48 0.86
CA GLN A 104 12.61 -8.80 0.91
C GLN A 104 13.62 -9.94 0.70
N ARG A 105 14.92 -9.63 0.52
CA ARG A 105 15.94 -10.65 0.24
C ARG A 105 16.87 -10.84 1.43
N ASP A 106 17.51 -9.77 1.87
CA ASP A 106 18.58 -9.82 2.84
C ASP A 106 18.90 -8.44 3.43
N ASN A 107 19.80 -8.43 4.42
CA ASN A 107 20.30 -7.19 5.00
C ASN A 107 21.33 -6.58 4.05
N ARG A 108 21.11 -5.33 3.61
CA ARG A 108 22.07 -4.63 2.74
C ARG A 108 21.95 -3.13 2.79
N GLU A 109 22.98 -2.44 2.31
CA GLU A 109 22.97 -0.99 2.19
C GLU A 109 22.16 -0.55 0.96
N LEU A 110 21.21 0.35 1.17
CA LEU A 110 20.49 1.06 0.13
C LEU A 110 20.89 2.53 0.14
N THR A 111 21.21 3.06 -1.03
CA THR A 111 21.46 4.48 -1.22
C THR A 111 20.33 5.11 -2.02
N VAL A 112 19.71 6.17 -1.49
CA VAL A 112 18.67 6.95 -2.18
C VAL A 112 19.29 8.25 -2.67
N TYR A 113 19.13 8.56 -3.97
CA TYR A 113 19.73 9.73 -4.60
C TYR A 113 18.74 10.88 -4.76
N VAL A 114 19.24 12.09 -4.52
CA VAL A 114 18.59 13.33 -4.93
C VAL A 114 18.79 13.51 -6.43
N ASN A 115 20.03 13.79 -6.85
CA ASN A 115 20.37 14.06 -8.24
C ASN A 115 21.84 13.65 -8.54
N ASN A 116 22.02 12.46 -9.12
CA ASN A 116 23.31 11.96 -9.60
C ASN A 116 23.22 11.65 -11.11
N ARG A 117 24.37 11.64 -11.78
CA ARG A 117 24.47 11.32 -13.22
C ARG A 117 23.88 9.95 -13.58
N HIS A 118 23.95 8.98 -12.66
CA HIS A 118 23.55 7.60 -12.89
C HIS A 118 22.20 7.24 -12.25
N ALA A 119 21.79 7.94 -11.20
CA ALA A 119 20.49 7.79 -10.56
C ALA A 119 20.01 9.15 -10.02
N LYS A 120 18.74 9.44 -10.17
CA LYS A 120 18.14 10.65 -9.60
C LYS A 120 16.70 10.34 -9.21
N SER A 121 16.25 11.00 -8.16
CA SER A 121 14.82 11.05 -7.87
C SER A 121 14.22 12.28 -8.51
N ARG A 122 12.95 12.21 -8.91
CA ARG A 122 12.25 13.33 -9.55
C ARG A 122 10.75 13.18 -9.47
N VAL A 123 10.08 14.31 -9.57
CA VAL A 123 8.66 14.40 -9.87
C VAL A 123 8.49 14.97 -11.28
N ILE A 124 7.48 14.49 -12.00
CA ILE A 124 7.00 15.10 -13.25
C ILE A 124 5.53 15.47 -13.03
N ASP A 125 5.22 16.76 -13.17
CA ASP A 125 3.85 17.26 -13.03
C ASP A 125 2.99 16.98 -14.30
N VAL A 126 1.72 17.41 -14.27
CA VAL A 126 0.80 17.26 -15.42
C VAL A 126 1.18 18.13 -16.63
N ASN A 127 2.02 19.15 -16.41
CA ASN A 127 2.54 20.05 -17.45
C ASN A 127 3.89 19.54 -18.01
N ALA A 128 4.30 18.32 -17.66
CA ALA A 128 5.59 17.73 -17.99
C ALA A 128 6.81 18.51 -17.47
N THR A 129 6.63 19.32 -16.42
CA THR A 129 7.73 19.97 -15.69
C THR A 129 8.39 18.94 -14.78
N GLN A 130 9.71 18.82 -14.90
CA GLN A 130 10.50 17.94 -14.04
C GLN A 130 11.11 18.72 -12.88
N THR A 131 10.85 18.27 -11.65
CA THR A 131 11.48 18.80 -10.43
C THR A 131 12.28 17.70 -9.75
N VAL A 132 13.49 18.01 -9.31
CA VAL A 132 14.32 17.12 -8.48
C VAL A 132 14.17 17.51 -7.02
N PRO A 133 14.28 16.57 -6.07
CA PRO A 133 14.17 16.94 -4.67
C PRO A 133 15.33 17.86 -4.28
N HIS A 134 15.13 18.72 -3.28
CA HIS A 134 16.20 19.50 -2.67
C HIS A 134 16.98 18.66 -1.66
N HIS A 135 16.29 17.78 -0.95
CA HIS A 135 16.85 16.91 0.06
C HIS A 135 16.08 15.60 0.18
N VAL A 136 16.78 14.58 0.68
CA VAL A 136 16.21 13.27 1.01
C VAL A 136 16.53 12.99 2.47
N TYR A 137 15.52 12.53 3.21
CA TYR A 137 15.66 11.88 4.51
C TYR A 137 15.55 10.38 4.32
N PHE A 138 16.37 9.60 5.03
CA PHE A 138 16.25 8.15 5.08
C PHE A 138 16.59 7.66 6.48
N GLY A 139 15.59 7.21 7.23
CA GLY A 139 15.70 7.01 8.67
C GLY A 139 16.02 8.33 9.39
N ASP A 140 17.12 8.35 10.13
CA ASP A 140 17.61 9.49 10.92
C ASP A 140 18.64 10.37 10.18
N ARG A 141 18.88 10.10 8.88
CA ARG A 141 19.89 10.80 8.08
C ARG A 141 19.26 11.66 7.00
N GLU A 142 19.93 12.77 6.67
CA GLU A 142 19.55 13.67 5.59
C GLU A 142 20.73 14.00 4.67
N SER A 143 20.44 14.33 3.41
CA SER A 143 21.44 14.82 2.45
C SER A 143 20.81 15.52 1.26
N ARG A 144 21.57 16.45 0.66
CA ARG A 144 21.23 17.10 -0.62
C ARG A 144 21.76 16.37 -1.85
N GLY A 145 22.53 15.29 -1.65
CA GLY A 145 23.11 14.49 -2.73
C GLY A 145 22.56 13.06 -2.76
N TYR A 146 22.85 12.32 -1.68
CA TYR A 146 22.38 10.97 -1.46
C TYR A 146 22.47 10.61 0.02
N VAL A 147 21.63 9.67 0.46
CA VAL A 147 21.68 9.09 1.80
C VAL A 147 21.80 7.58 1.67
N THR A 148 22.73 6.98 2.40
CA THR A 148 22.92 5.53 2.50
C THR A 148 22.50 5.06 3.89
N GLN A 149 21.67 4.02 3.95
CA GLN A 149 21.26 3.33 5.18
C GLN A 149 21.28 1.81 4.99
N PRO A 150 21.58 1.04 6.04
CA PRO A 150 21.31 -0.39 6.04
C PRO A 150 19.81 -0.64 6.10
N LEU A 151 19.30 -1.47 5.20
CA LEU A 151 17.99 -2.10 5.33
C LEU A 151 18.18 -3.45 6.01
N VAL A 152 17.39 -3.68 7.06
CA VAL A 152 17.24 -5.00 7.67
C VAL A 152 16.10 -5.71 6.94
N GLN A 153 16.31 -6.98 6.61
CA GLN A 153 15.33 -7.79 5.90
C GLN A 153 13.96 -7.75 6.61
N ASP A 154 12.91 -7.56 5.82
CA ASP A 154 11.50 -7.50 6.22
C ASP A 154 11.16 -6.39 7.25
N ILE A 155 12.06 -5.42 7.48
CA ILE A 155 11.81 -4.26 8.31
C ILE A 155 11.67 -3.02 7.41
N PRO A 156 10.47 -2.40 7.31
CA PRO A 156 10.29 -1.19 6.53
C PRO A 156 11.05 -0.02 7.15
N LEU A 157 11.78 0.73 6.33
CA LEU A 157 12.41 1.98 6.71
C LEU A 157 11.88 3.13 5.86
N LYS A 158 11.51 4.22 6.51
CA LYS A 158 10.95 5.41 5.85
C LYS A 158 12.02 6.25 5.19
N ALA A 159 11.77 6.65 3.95
CA ALA A 159 12.47 7.73 3.28
C ALA A 159 11.49 8.83 2.85
N SER A 160 11.94 10.07 2.90
CA SER A 160 11.15 11.25 2.53
C SER A 160 11.92 12.05 1.48
N LEU A 161 11.28 12.31 0.35
CA LEU A 161 11.81 13.14 -0.73
C LEU A 161 11.13 14.50 -0.67
N VAL A 162 11.90 15.56 -0.51
CA VAL A 162 11.36 16.92 -0.38
C VAL A 162 11.74 17.77 -1.57
N PHE A 163 10.74 18.31 -2.25
CA PHE A 163 10.85 19.10 -3.47
C PHE A 163 10.44 20.53 -3.17
N ASP A 164 11.41 21.45 -3.17
CA ASP A 164 11.14 22.88 -2.95
C ASP A 164 10.79 23.59 -4.27
N LYS A 165 10.04 24.69 -4.16
CA LYS A 165 9.65 25.57 -5.27
C LYS A 165 8.88 24.86 -6.37
N ILE A 166 8.07 23.87 -5.99
CA ILE A 166 7.18 23.17 -6.90
C ILE A 166 5.78 23.78 -6.84
N GLN A 167 5.20 24.00 -8.01
CA GLN A 167 3.88 24.62 -8.18
C GLN A 167 2.97 23.61 -8.85
N VAL A 168 2.55 22.57 -8.11
CA VAL A 168 1.57 21.62 -8.63
C VAL A 168 0.19 22.26 -8.55
N GLN A 169 -0.43 22.49 -9.71
CA GLN A 169 -1.75 23.12 -9.81
C GLN A 169 -2.88 22.12 -9.58
N GLU A 170 -2.64 20.87 -9.95
CA GLU A 170 -3.59 19.76 -9.82
C GLU A 170 -3.35 18.96 -8.53
N ASP A 171 -4.34 18.16 -8.14
CA ASP A 171 -4.26 17.27 -6.99
C ASP A 171 -3.51 15.95 -7.30
N THR A 172 -2.71 15.95 -8.38
CA THR A 172 -1.97 14.77 -8.86
C THR A 172 -0.64 15.18 -9.51
N VAL A 173 0.38 14.34 -9.38
CA VAL A 173 1.58 14.37 -10.24
C VAL A 173 1.63 13.14 -11.14
N SER A 174 2.09 13.35 -12.38
CA SER A 174 2.15 12.29 -13.40
C SER A 174 3.12 11.17 -13.04
N LEU A 175 4.24 11.51 -12.38
CA LEU A 175 5.28 10.55 -12.01
C LEU A 175 6.00 10.98 -10.73
N VAL A 176 6.20 10.03 -9.83
CA VAL A 176 7.25 10.05 -8.80
C VAL A 176 8.25 8.94 -9.14
N GLU A 177 9.51 9.31 -9.34
CA GLU A 177 10.61 8.36 -9.57
C GLU A 177 11.63 8.46 -8.43
N ILE A 178 12.00 7.31 -7.88
CA ILE A 178 12.97 7.21 -6.77
C ILE A 178 14.20 6.50 -7.29
N GLY A 179 15.30 7.24 -7.44
CA GLY A 179 16.58 6.72 -7.92
C GLY A 179 17.42 6.16 -6.77
N VAL A 180 17.84 4.91 -6.89
CA VAL A 180 18.57 4.20 -5.83
C VAL A 180 19.79 3.43 -6.34
N TYR A 181 20.63 3.00 -5.40
CA TYR A 181 21.77 2.11 -5.63
C TYR A 181 21.91 1.10 -4.50
N THR A 182 22.25 -0.13 -4.86
CA THR A 182 22.80 -1.14 -3.95
C THR A 182 24.11 -1.67 -4.54
N GLN A 183 24.98 -2.25 -3.71
CA GLN A 183 26.22 -2.85 -4.21
C GLN A 183 25.93 -3.98 -5.22
N ASP A 184 24.89 -4.78 -4.97
CA ASP A 184 24.57 -5.95 -5.79
C ASP A 184 23.85 -5.62 -7.11
N ASP A 185 22.90 -4.68 -7.10
CA ASP A 185 22.07 -4.39 -8.27
C ASP A 185 22.48 -3.13 -9.03
N GLN A 186 23.47 -2.40 -8.53
CA GLN A 186 23.89 -1.12 -9.06
C GLN A 186 22.72 -0.11 -9.06
N PHE A 187 22.71 0.82 -10.02
CA PHE A 187 21.69 1.87 -10.11
C PHE A 187 20.38 1.35 -10.69
N PHE A 188 19.26 1.67 -10.06
CA PHE A 188 17.90 1.43 -10.57
C PHE A 188 16.90 2.44 -10.00
N SER A 189 15.64 2.39 -10.44
CA SER A 189 14.59 3.24 -9.89
C SER A 189 13.25 2.51 -9.74
N ALA A 190 12.48 2.97 -8.76
CA ALA A 190 11.06 2.68 -8.60
C ALA A 190 10.23 3.85 -9.18
N GLN A 191 9.07 3.55 -9.75
CA GLN A 191 8.23 4.53 -10.43
C GLN A 191 6.76 4.38 -10.03
N PHE A 192 6.17 5.49 -9.62
CA PHE A 192 4.75 5.61 -9.28
C PHE A 192 4.10 6.61 -10.22
N LYS A 193 2.96 6.26 -10.80
CA LYS A 193 2.23 7.11 -11.76
C LYS A 193 0.94 7.60 -11.16
N ASP A 194 0.45 8.71 -11.67
CA ASP A 194 -0.85 9.29 -11.32
C ASP A 194 -1.00 9.43 -9.79
N VAL A 195 0.06 9.94 -9.16
CA VAL A 195 0.19 9.99 -7.70
C VAL A 195 -0.66 11.13 -7.16
N PRO A 196 -1.64 10.85 -6.29
CA PRO A 196 -2.45 11.88 -5.67
C PRO A 196 -1.62 12.74 -4.70
N ILE A 197 -1.93 14.02 -4.64
CA ILE A 197 -1.34 14.98 -3.72
C ILE A 197 -2.38 15.38 -2.67
N THR A 198 -1.94 15.37 -1.42
CA THR A 198 -2.70 15.91 -0.28
C THR A 198 -2.24 17.35 0.02
N ARG A 199 -3.16 18.20 0.47
CA ARG A 199 -2.93 19.61 0.81
C ARG A 199 -3.35 19.90 2.24
#